data_AF-V5H266-F1
#
_entry.id   AF-V5H266-F1
#
_cell.length_a   1.000
_cell.length_b   1.000
_cell.length_c   1.000
_cell.angle_alpha   90.00
_cell.angle_beta   90.00
_cell.angle_gamma   90.00
#
_symmetry.space_group_name_H-M   'P 1'
#
loop_
_entity.id
_entity.type
_entity.pdbx_description
1 polymer ?
#
loop_
_entity_poly.entity_id
_entity_poly.type
_entity_poly.pdbx_seq_one_letter_code
_entity_poly.pdbx_strand_id
1 'polypeptide(L)'
;MLIPASVVGLACFLYGVFTLSSHVPVREMCADRGSLLMCPLCDNGCEYWRLQDSCTQAKLSYLFDNGATVFFVVFMSVWGAAFLELWKRYSARITYQWDLSGFDTLEENARPEYLARLSKIKKRDIELIQQDTSSDSVPFWKVKLPYSMLSCSVILLLVLLAVAAVVGVIVYRMSVRATLALSNDEMSSFIPLITSTTAALLNLLCILLFNMVYTRLAVYLTDMEMPRTQTEYDDSLTLKMYLLQFVNCYSSIFYIAFFKGKFVGRPGKYNLFLNYQQEECGAGGCFLELSIQLAIIMVGKQAFGALSELALPYAMRLWSHLSLIRGTPKDARLPKEPWERDYTLPDMGTTGLFQEYLEMILQYGFVTVFVAAFPLAPLFALLNNT
;
A
#
# COMPACT_ATOMS: atom_id res chain seq x y z
N MET A 1 10.25 7.17 -17.47
CA MET A 1 11.15 6.01 -17.39
C MET A 1 10.42 4.65 -17.31
N LEU A 2 9.12 4.61 -17.02
CA LEU A 2 8.35 3.35 -16.95
C LEU A 2 8.17 2.66 -18.32
N ILE A 3 8.04 3.42 -19.42
CA ILE A 3 7.84 2.89 -20.78
C ILE A 3 8.77 1.70 -21.14
N PRO A 4 10.12 1.80 -21.05
CA PRO A 4 10.98 0.66 -21.36
C PRO A 4 10.74 -0.54 -20.42
N ALA A 5 10.46 -0.31 -19.14
CA ALA A 5 10.15 -1.39 -18.20
C ALA A 5 8.82 -2.09 -18.54
N SER A 6 7.80 -1.33 -18.95
CA SER A 6 6.51 -1.88 -19.38
C SER A 6 6.64 -2.71 -20.66
N VAL A 7 7.46 -2.24 -21.62
CA VAL A 7 7.70 -2.97 -22.89
C VAL A 7 8.43 -4.29 -22.63
N VAL A 8 9.50 -4.29 -21.84
CA VAL A 8 10.24 -5.52 -21.50
C VAL A 8 9.37 -6.47 -20.66
N GLY A 9 8.62 -5.95 -19.68
CA GLY A 9 7.71 -6.75 -18.87
C GLY A 9 6.60 -7.43 -19.71
N LEU A 10 6.00 -6.70 -20.66
CA LEU A 10 5.03 -7.25 -21.61
C LEU A 10 5.67 -8.33 -22.50
N ALA A 11 6.89 -8.12 -22.98
CA ALA A 11 7.61 -9.10 -23.79
C ALA A 11 7.88 -10.41 -23.02
N CYS A 12 8.27 -10.32 -21.74
CA CYS A 12 8.44 -11.48 -20.86
C CYS A 12 7.12 -12.23 -20.61
N PHE A 13 6.01 -11.51 -20.47
CA PHE A 13 4.69 -12.12 -20.33
C PHE A 13 4.26 -12.83 -21.62
N LEU A 14 4.40 -12.18 -22.78
CA LEU A 14 4.08 -12.77 -24.08
C LEU A 14 4.95 -14.01 -24.37
N TYR A 15 6.22 -13.99 -24.00
CA TYR A 15 7.08 -15.17 -24.07
C TYR A 15 6.48 -16.36 -23.31
N GLY A 16 6.02 -16.15 -22.07
CA GLY A 16 5.34 -17.18 -21.27
C GLY A 16 4.07 -17.72 -21.93
N VAL A 17 3.29 -16.85 -22.58
CA VAL A 17 2.09 -17.28 -23.34
C VAL A 17 2.47 -18.19 -24.51
N PHE A 18 3.50 -17.84 -25.28
CA PHE A 18 3.93 -18.64 -26.43
C PHE A 18 4.58 -19.98 -26.06
N THR A 19 5.31 -20.04 -24.94
CA THR A 19 5.99 -21.27 -24.49
C THR A 19 5.12 -22.19 -23.64
N LEU A 20 3.92 -21.75 -23.22
CA LEU A 20 3.02 -22.49 -22.34
C LEU A 20 2.70 -23.90 -22.84
N SER A 21 2.45 -24.08 -24.13
CA SER A 21 2.11 -25.39 -24.71
C SER A 21 3.30 -26.36 -24.75
N SER A 22 4.52 -25.84 -24.75
CA SER A 22 5.77 -26.63 -24.82
C SER A 22 6.32 -27.02 -23.45
N HIS A 23 5.82 -26.43 -22.37
CA HIS A 23 6.35 -26.64 -21.03
C HIS A 23 5.95 -28.01 -20.46
N VAL A 24 6.94 -28.87 -20.22
CA VAL A 24 6.74 -30.27 -19.82
C VAL A 24 5.98 -30.42 -18.48
N PRO A 25 6.36 -29.74 -17.38
CA PRO A 25 5.64 -29.87 -16.10
C PRO A 25 4.15 -29.53 -16.18
N VAL A 26 3.79 -28.45 -16.87
CA VAL A 26 2.38 -28.03 -17.02
C VAL A 26 1.62 -29.05 -17.87
N ARG A 27 2.26 -29.56 -18.93
CA ARG A 27 1.66 -30.60 -19.78
C ARG A 27 1.43 -31.89 -19.01
N GLU A 28 2.36 -32.32 -18.16
CA GLU A 28 2.23 -33.52 -17.33
C GLU A 28 1.09 -33.37 -16.31
N MET A 29 1.01 -32.24 -15.60
CA MET A 29 -0.08 -31.95 -14.66
C MET A 29 -1.47 -31.95 -15.33
N CYS A 30 -1.54 -31.54 -16.60
CA CYS A 30 -2.80 -31.44 -17.34
C CYS A 30 -3.16 -32.69 -18.17
N ALA A 31 -2.16 -33.50 -18.56
CA ALA A 31 -2.34 -34.68 -19.40
C ALA A 31 -2.64 -35.95 -18.60
N ASP A 32 -2.26 -35.99 -17.32
CA ASP A 32 -2.58 -37.12 -16.47
C ASP A 32 -4.09 -37.29 -16.34
N ARG A 33 -4.60 -38.51 -16.59
CA ARG A 33 -6.03 -38.86 -16.58
C ARG A 33 -6.58 -38.99 -15.16
N GLY A 34 -6.19 -38.10 -14.26
CA GLY A 34 -6.61 -38.11 -12.86
C GLY A 34 -6.11 -39.31 -12.06
N SER A 35 -4.96 -39.89 -12.42
CA SER A 35 -4.39 -41.04 -11.70
C SER A 35 -3.69 -40.64 -10.39
N LEU A 36 -3.14 -39.42 -10.34
CA LEU A 36 -2.48 -38.87 -9.15
C LEU A 36 -3.48 -38.20 -8.20
N LEU A 37 -3.72 -38.88 -7.08
CA LEU A 37 -4.56 -38.43 -5.97
C LEU A 37 -3.69 -37.72 -4.91
N MET A 38 -4.09 -36.52 -4.50
CA MET A 38 -3.36 -35.69 -3.54
C MET A 38 -4.01 -35.75 -2.15
N CYS A 39 -3.21 -35.55 -1.10
CA CYS A 39 -3.69 -35.52 0.29
C CYS A 39 -4.66 -34.34 0.53
N PRO A 40 -5.65 -34.49 1.41
CA PRO A 40 -6.53 -33.40 1.80
C PRO A 40 -5.74 -32.31 2.53
N LEU A 41 -6.11 -31.05 2.28
CA LEU A 41 -5.45 -29.85 2.80
C LEU A 41 -5.95 -29.44 4.20
N CYS A 42 -6.92 -30.17 4.77
CA CYS A 42 -7.58 -29.82 6.03
C CYS A 42 -7.74 -31.06 6.91
N ASP A 43 -7.67 -30.86 8.24
CA ASP A 43 -7.82 -31.93 9.24
C ASP A 43 -9.17 -32.67 9.18
N ASN A 44 -10.30 -31.95 9.01
CA ASN A 44 -11.63 -32.53 9.01
C ASN A 44 -12.48 -32.03 7.82
N GLY A 45 -13.20 -32.95 7.18
CA GLY A 45 -14.22 -32.61 6.17
C GLY A 45 -13.69 -32.23 4.78
N CYS A 46 -12.40 -32.45 4.50
CA CYS A 46 -11.83 -32.26 3.16
C CYS A 46 -11.57 -33.62 2.49
N GLU A 47 -12.05 -33.77 1.26
CA GLU A 47 -11.83 -34.98 0.47
C GLU A 47 -10.45 -34.96 -0.22
N TYR A 48 -10.02 -36.14 -0.66
CA TYR A 48 -8.86 -36.24 -1.54
C TYR A 48 -9.19 -35.62 -2.90
N TRP A 49 -8.25 -34.87 -3.45
CA TRP A 49 -8.43 -34.14 -4.71
C TRP A 49 -7.47 -34.63 -5.78
N ARG A 50 -7.81 -34.43 -7.06
CA ARG A 50 -6.99 -34.90 -8.18
C ARG A 50 -6.04 -33.79 -8.63
N LEU A 51 -4.81 -34.14 -8.98
CA LEU A 51 -3.83 -33.17 -9.44
C LEU A 51 -4.29 -32.39 -10.68
N GLN A 52 -5.07 -33.05 -11.55
CA GLN A 52 -5.62 -32.48 -12.77
C GLN A 52 -6.53 -31.26 -12.51
N ASP A 53 -7.20 -31.20 -11.36
CA ASP A 53 -8.09 -30.09 -10.99
C ASP A 53 -7.31 -28.77 -10.82
N SER A 54 -6.01 -28.84 -10.52
CA SER A 54 -5.10 -27.69 -10.42
C SER A 54 -4.43 -27.30 -11.75
N CYS A 55 -4.80 -27.92 -12.88
CA CYS A 55 -4.18 -27.65 -14.19
C CYS A 55 -4.32 -26.18 -14.63
N THR A 56 -5.48 -25.55 -14.42
CA THR A 56 -5.72 -24.13 -14.77
C THR A 56 -4.81 -23.19 -13.97
N GLN A 57 -4.69 -23.44 -12.67
CA GLN A 57 -3.79 -22.71 -11.79
C GLN A 57 -2.32 -22.90 -12.19
N ALA A 58 -1.90 -24.11 -12.54
CA ALA A 58 -0.53 -24.38 -13.01
C ALA A 58 -0.21 -23.64 -14.31
N LYS A 59 -1.15 -23.61 -15.28
CA LYS A 59 -1.01 -22.84 -16.52
C LYS A 59 -0.83 -21.35 -16.25
N LEU A 60 -1.67 -20.78 -15.38
CA LEU A 60 -1.60 -19.37 -15.01
C LEU A 60 -0.31 -19.04 -14.24
N SER A 61 0.13 -19.93 -13.36
CA SER A 61 1.38 -19.77 -12.61
C SER A 61 2.58 -19.66 -13.55
N TYR A 62 2.67 -20.52 -14.58
CA TYR A 62 3.75 -20.48 -15.58
C TYR A 62 3.79 -19.20 -16.43
N LEU A 63 2.65 -18.54 -16.65
CA LEU A 63 2.64 -17.25 -17.37
C LEU A 63 3.45 -16.18 -16.63
N PHE A 64 3.44 -16.23 -15.30
CA PHE A 64 4.14 -15.28 -14.45
C PHE A 64 5.50 -15.81 -13.97
N ASP A 65 5.67 -17.13 -13.83
CA ASP A 65 6.90 -17.80 -13.43
C ASP A 65 7.52 -18.54 -14.64
N ASN A 66 8.32 -17.81 -15.41
CA ASN A 66 9.01 -18.34 -16.58
C ASN A 66 10.50 -17.98 -16.57
N GLY A 67 11.33 -18.66 -17.36
CA GLY A 67 12.77 -18.36 -17.40
C GLY A 67 13.10 -16.91 -17.81
N ALA A 68 12.21 -16.23 -18.53
CA ALA A 68 12.40 -14.84 -18.94
C ALA A 68 12.16 -13.84 -17.79
N THR A 69 11.38 -14.18 -16.76
CA THR A 69 11.19 -13.31 -15.59
C THR A 69 12.47 -13.16 -14.77
N VAL A 70 13.36 -14.16 -14.77
CA VAL A 70 14.69 -14.04 -14.15
C VAL A 70 15.52 -12.94 -14.82
N PHE A 71 15.55 -12.91 -16.16
CA PHE A 71 16.18 -11.83 -16.91
C PHE A 71 15.54 -10.48 -16.59
N PHE A 72 14.21 -10.44 -16.49
CA PHE A 72 13.47 -9.23 -16.19
C PHE A 72 13.80 -8.65 -14.81
N VAL A 73 13.96 -9.48 -13.78
CA VAL A 73 14.32 -9.04 -12.42
C VAL A 73 15.71 -8.38 -12.40
N VAL A 74 16.67 -8.93 -13.14
CA VAL A 74 18.02 -8.32 -13.27
C VAL A 74 17.92 -6.98 -13.99
N PHE A 75 17.18 -6.93 -15.10
CA PHE A 75 16.91 -5.68 -15.82
C PHE A 75 16.27 -4.62 -14.92
N MET A 76 15.26 -4.99 -14.12
CA MET A 76 14.55 -4.08 -13.22
C MET A 76 15.42 -3.55 -12.09
N SER A 77 16.38 -4.35 -11.61
CA SER A 77 17.35 -3.92 -10.60
C SER A 77 18.29 -2.85 -11.15
N VAL A 78 18.79 -3.03 -12.39
CA VAL A 78 19.61 -2.02 -13.09
C VAL A 78 18.78 -0.78 -13.43
N TRP A 79 17.54 -0.97 -13.91
CA TRP A 79 16.62 0.12 -14.22
C TRP A 79 16.31 0.97 -12.98
N GLY A 80 16.08 0.37 -11.82
CA GLY A 80 15.80 1.09 -10.57
C GLY A 80 16.96 1.98 -10.13
N ALA A 81 18.19 1.47 -10.20
CA ALA A 81 19.39 2.25 -9.92
C ALA A 81 19.58 3.41 -10.92
N ALA A 82 19.43 3.12 -12.22
CA ALA A 82 19.54 4.13 -13.26
C ALA A 82 18.46 5.22 -13.15
N PHE A 83 17.22 4.84 -12.80
CA PHE A 83 16.12 5.76 -12.59
C PHE A 83 16.43 6.79 -11.50
N LEU A 84 16.92 6.34 -10.33
CA LEU A 84 17.24 7.23 -9.22
C LEU A 84 18.39 8.19 -9.56
N GLU A 85 19.45 7.72 -10.24
CA GLU A 85 20.56 8.58 -10.64
C GLU A 85 20.17 9.60 -11.72
N LEU A 86 19.36 9.19 -12.70
CA LEU A 86 18.81 10.11 -13.69
C LEU A 86 17.86 11.13 -13.08
N TRP A 87 17.08 10.73 -12.07
CA TRP A 87 16.20 11.63 -11.33
C TRP A 87 16.99 12.69 -10.56
N LYS A 88 18.08 12.32 -9.87
CA LYS A 88 18.98 13.27 -9.20
C LYS A 88 19.52 14.32 -10.18
N ARG A 89 19.99 13.88 -11.35
CA ARG A 89 20.50 14.78 -12.41
C ARG A 89 19.40 15.70 -12.96
N TYR A 90 18.20 15.17 -13.16
CA TYR A 90 17.05 15.95 -13.62
C TYR A 90 16.64 17.01 -12.58
N SER A 91 16.51 16.61 -11.32
CA SER A 91 16.19 17.49 -10.20
C SER A 91 17.22 18.63 -10.09
N ALA A 92 18.52 18.32 -10.11
CA ALA A 92 19.58 19.33 -10.06
C ALA A 92 19.50 20.34 -11.23
N ARG A 93 19.15 19.88 -12.44
CA ARG A 93 18.94 20.77 -13.59
C ARG A 93 17.75 21.71 -13.38
N ILE A 94 16.63 21.21 -12.85
CA ILE A 94 15.44 22.02 -12.59
C ILE A 94 15.70 23.03 -11.48
N THR A 95 16.34 22.62 -10.37
CA THR A 95 16.73 23.51 -9.28
C THR A 95 17.61 24.65 -9.78
N TYR A 96 18.55 24.36 -10.68
CA TYR A 96 19.39 25.39 -11.31
C TYR A 96 18.59 26.30 -12.25
N GLN A 97 17.71 25.74 -13.10
CA GLN A 97 16.90 26.52 -14.04
C GLN A 97 15.89 27.46 -13.36
N TRP A 98 15.42 27.09 -12.17
CA TRP A 98 14.46 27.87 -11.39
C TRP A 98 15.13 28.72 -10.30
N ASP A 99 16.47 28.78 -10.25
CA ASP A 99 17.25 29.52 -9.24
C ASP A 99 16.85 29.20 -7.78
N LEU A 100 16.50 27.94 -7.50
CA LEU A 100 16.05 27.48 -6.18
C LEU A 100 17.20 26.96 -5.29
N SER A 101 18.46 27.17 -5.69
CA SER A 101 19.62 26.68 -4.92
C SER A 101 19.75 27.40 -3.58
N GLY A 102 19.58 26.67 -2.47
CA GLY A 102 19.74 27.21 -1.11
C GLY A 102 18.52 27.96 -0.56
N PHE A 103 17.38 27.90 -1.25
CA PHE A 103 16.15 28.58 -0.85
C PHE A 103 15.66 28.15 0.56
N ASP A 104 15.66 26.84 0.84
CA ASP A 104 15.18 26.28 2.12
C ASP A 104 15.94 26.86 3.32
N THR A 105 17.26 27.06 3.20
CA THR A 105 18.09 27.59 4.29
C THR A 105 17.90 29.08 4.56
N LEU A 106 17.41 29.83 3.57
CA LEU A 106 17.31 31.28 3.62
C LEU A 106 15.93 31.75 4.09
N GLU A 107 14.86 31.02 3.77
CA GLU A 107 13.48 31.51 3.97
C GLU A 107 12.63 30.69 4.96
N GLU A 108 13.15 29.61 5.56
CA GLU A 108 12.33 28.77 6.44
C GLU A 108 12.04 29.43 7.80
N ASN A 109 10.83 29.97 7.92
CA ASN A 109 10.30 30.53 9.16
C ASN A 109 9.76 29.43 10.10
N ALA A 110 9.75 29.73 11.41
CA ALA A 110 9.10 28.85 12.38
C ALA A 110 7.59 28.79 12.14
N ARG A 111 7.00 27.59 12.29
CA ARG A 111 5.57 27.39 12.05
C ARG A 111 4.71 28.23 13.01
N PRO A 112 3.60 28.83 12.54
CA PRO A 112 2.74 29.67 13.38
C PRO A 112 2.13 28.88 14.55
N GLU A 113 1.81 27.60 14.35
CA GLU A 113 1.28 26.72 15.39
C GLU A 113 2.30 26.47 16.51
N TYR A 114 3.57 26.31 16.13
CA TYR A 114 4.68 26.17 17.07
C TYR A 114 4.86 27.44 17.89
N LEU A 115 4.87 28.62 17.23
CA LEU A 115 4.97 29.92 17.91
C LEU A 115 3.77 30.18 18.84
N ALA A 116 2.56 29.83 18.42
CA ALA A 116 1.35 29.97 19.23
C ALA A 116 1.42 29.12 20.50
N ARG A 117 1.87 27.85 20.41
CA ARG A 117 2.05 26.98 21.59
C ARG A 117 3.21 27.43 22.46
N LEU A 118 4.32 27.85 21.87
CA LEU A 118 5.47 28.40 22.58
C LEU A 118 5.07 29.64 23.41
N SER A 119 4.25 30.54 22.84
CA SER A 119 3.73 31.70 23.56
C SER A 119 2.91 31.34 24.80
N LYS A 120 2.13 30.23 24.73
CA LYS A 120 1.34 29.73 25.86
C LYS A 120 2.21 29.12 26.96
N ILE A 121 3.30 28.44 26.58
CA ILE A 121 4.27 27.87 27.53
C ILE A 121 5.06 29.00 28.19
N LYS A 122 5.62 29.93 27.41
CA LYS A 122 6.33 31.11 27.92
C LYS A 122 5.44 31.94 28.85
N LYS A 123 4.16 32.17 28.55
CA LYS A 123 3.24 32.87 29.48
C LYS A 123 3.08 32.18 30.84
N ARG A 124 3.18 30.84 30.91
CA ARG A 124 3.16 30.11 32.19
C ARG A 124 4.50 30.21 32.93
N ASP A 125 5.61 30.20 32.19
CA ASP A 125 6.95 30.24 32.78
C ASP A 125 7.42 31.68 33.13
N ILE A 126 6.87 32.71 32.49
CA ILE A 126 7.16 34.13 32.74
C ILE A 126 6.60 34.60 34.10
N GLU A 127 5.67 33.86 34.72
CA GLU A 127 5.33 34.07 36.14
C GLU A 127 6.43 33.57 37.10
N LEU A 128 7.47 32.86 36.61
CA LEU A 128 8.48 32.21 37.45
C LEU A 128 9.93 32.63 37.24
N ILE A 129 10.41 33.02 36.04
CA ILE A 129 11.76 33.61 35.89
C ILE A 129 11.80 34.63 34.73
N GLN A 130 12.09 35.89 35.08
CA GLN A 130 12.37 37.00 34.17
C GLN A 130 13.85 37.01 33.77
N GLN A 131 14.35 35.97 33.08
CA GLN A 131 15.69 36.01 32.46
C GLN A 131 15.89 34.83 31.51
N ASP A 132 15.87 35.11 30.20
CA ASP A 132 16.73 34.54 29.14
C ASP A 132 16.04 34.65 27.78
N THR A 133 16.16 35.84 27.23
CA THR A 133 15.88 36.17 25.83
C THR A 133 17.00 35.61 24.94
N SER A 134 16.98 34.32 24.58
CA SER A 134 17.77 33.84 23.41
C SER A 134 17.47 32.43 22.88
N SER A 135 16.47 31.70 23.37
CA SER A 135 16.18 30.37 22.79
C SER A 135 14.70 30.21 22.44
N ASP A 136 14.37 30.40 21.16
CA ASP A 136 13.08 30.03 20.57
C ASP A 136 12.92 28.50 20.37
N SER A 137 13.48 27.72 21.30
CA SER A 137 13.40 26.27 21.31
C SER A 137 12.82 25.76 22.62
N VAL A 138 11.92 24.78 22.51
CA VAL A 138 11.38 24.07 23.69
C VAL A 138 12.46 23.19 24.33
N PRO A 139 12.46 23.03 25.67
CA PRO A 139 13.44 22.20 26.35
C PRO A 139 13.32 20.73 25.89
N PHE A 140 14.38 20.22 25.27
CA PHE A 140 14.41 18.90 24.62
C PHE A 140 13.98 17.78 25.58
N TRP A 141 14.59 17.71 26.77
CA TRP A 141 14.38 16.61 27.72
C TRP A 141 13.01 16.62 28.40
N LYS A 142 12.45 17.82 28.66
CA LYS A 142 11.18 17.95 29.40
C LYS A 142 9.96 17.87 28.49
N VAL A 143 10.11 18.24 27.22
CA VAL A 143 8.98 18.39 26.29
C VAL A 143 9.19 17.52 25.05
N LYS A 144 10.23 17.76 24.24
CA LYS A 144 10.38 17.09 22.94
C LYS A 144 10.55 15.57 23.07
N LEU A 145 11.39 15.10 23.99
CA LEU A 145 11.69 13.69 24.20
C LEU A 145 10.48 12.85 24.62
N PRO A 146 9.70 13.19 25.68
CA PRO A 146 8.56 12.37 26.10
C PRO A 146 7.46 12.30 25.03
N TYR A 147 7.18 13.39 24.31
CA TYR A 147 6.21 13.37 23.20
C TYR A 147 6.69 12.54 22.01
N SER A 148 7.99 12.62 21.68
CA SER A 148 8.58 11.78 20.63
C SER A 148 8.57 10.28 21.01
N MET A 149 8.84 9.95 22.27
CA MET A 149 8.73 8.57 22.76
C MET A 149 7.29 8.05 22.75
N LEU A 150 6.32 8.87 23.14
CA LEU A 150 4.90 8.54 23.06
C LEU A 150 4.49 8.29 21.60
N SER A 151 4.87 9.18 20.69
CA SER A 151 4.59 9.05 19.26
C SER A 151 5.19 7.76 18.69
N CYS A 152 6.47 7.47 18.96
CA CYS A 152 7.12 6.23 18.55
C CYS A 152 6.42 4.98 19.11
N SER A 153 6.03 5.00 20.38
CA SER A 153 5.28 3.91 21.03
C SER A 153 3.91 3.68 20.38
N VAL A 154 3.17 4.75 20.09
CA VAL A 154 1.87 4.66 19.42
C VAL A 154 2.03 4.12 18.00
N ILE A 155 3.03 4.57 17.24
CA ILE A 155 3.30 4.04 15.89
C ILE A 155 3.63 2.55 15.94
N LEU A 156 4.49 2.13 16.86
CA LEU A 156 4.83 0.72 17.04
C LEU A 156 3.57 -0.11 17.36
N LEU A 157 2.71 0.39 18.26
CA LEU A 157 1.44 -0.25 18.57
C LEU A 157 0.53 -0.38 17.34
N LEU A 158 0.43 0.67 16.51
CA LEU A 158 -0.35 0.64 15.28
C LEU A 158 0.21 -0.32 14.24
N VAL A 159 1.54 -0.42 14.14
CA VAL A 159 2.23 -1.41 13.31
C VAL A 159 1.89 -2.82 13.77
N LEU A 160 1.93 -3.10 15.07
CA LEU A 160 1.51 -4.39 15.63
C LEU A 160 0.03 -4.67 15.37
N LEU A 161 -0.83 -3.66 15.50
CA LEU A 161 -2.25 -3.78 15.19
C LEU A 161 -2.49 -4.10 13.70
N ALA A 162 -1.75 -3.47 12.79
CA ALA A 162 -1.82 -3.75 11.36
C ALA A 162 -1.43 -5.21 11.06
N VAL A 163 -0.34 -5.69 11.66
CA VAL A 163 0.09 -7.09 11.54
C VAL A 163 -0.97 -8.04 12.11
N ALA A 164 -1.56 -7.70 13.26
CA ALA A 164 -2.65 -8.50 13.85
C ALA A 164 -3.90 -8.52 12.96
N ALA A 165 -4.24 -7.41 12.30
CA ALA A 165 -5.35 -7.37 11.34
C ALA A 165 -5.10 -8.28 10.14
N VAL A 166 -3.87 -8.33 9.62
CA VAL A 166 -3.49 -9.27 8.55
C VAL A 166 -3.62 -10.73 9.01
N VAL A 167 -3.19 -11.05 10.23
CA VAL A 167 -3.43 -12.37 10.83
C VAL A 167 -4.93 -12.67 10.93
N GLY A 168 -5.75 -11.67 11.28
CA GLY A 168 -7.21 -11.78 11.29
C GLY A 168 -7.80 -12.12 9.92
N VAL A 169 -7.34 -11.45 8.85
CA VAL A 169 -7.76 -11.75 7.47
C VAL A 169 -7.36 -13.17 7.05
N ILE A 170 -6.19 -13.65 7.49
CA ILE A 170 -5.73 -15.03 7.25
C ILE A 170 -6.64 -16.04 7.96
N VAL A 171 -6.97 -15.81 9.23
CA VAL A 171 -7.89 -16.69 9.97
C VAL A 171 -9.27 -16.71 9.31
N TYR A 172 -9.76 -15.56 8.85
CA TYR A 172 -11.00 -15.47 8.06
C TYR A 172 -10.92 -16.30 6.77
N ARG A 173 -9.80 -16.21 6.04
CA ARG A 173 -9.61 -17.01 4.82
C ARG A 173 -9.66 -18.50 5.12
N MET A 174 -9.07 -18.93 6.23
CA MET A 174 -9.08 -20.32 6.68
C MET A 174 -10.48 -20.82 7.02
N SER A 175 -11.25 -20.03 7.76
CA SER A 175 -12.62 -20.42 8.10
C SER A 175 -13.51 -20.52 6.86
N VAL A 176 -13.39 -19.58 5.91
CA VAL A 176 -14.17 -19.59 4.67
C VAL A 176 -13.82 -20.79 3.78
N ARG A 177 -12.52 -21.12 3.63
CA ARG A 177 -12.08 -22.32 2.91
C ARG A 177 -12.66 -23.59 3.52
N ALA A 178 -12.62 -23.71 4.84
CA ALA A 178 -13.20 -24.86 5.54
C ALA A 178 -14.72 -24.95 5.33
N THR A 179 -15.45 -23.83 5.39
CA THR A 179 -16.91 -23.85 5.17
C THR A 179 -17.30 -24.16 3.73
N LEU A 180 -16.55 -23.66 2.75
CA LEU A 180 -16.83 -23.91 1.34
C LEU A 180 -16.51 -25.34 0.92
N ALA A 181 -15.50 -25.97 1.53
CA ALA A 181 -15.23 -27.38 1.34
C ALA A 181 -16.38 -28.29 1.80
N LEU A 182 -17.21 -27.82 2.75
CA LEU A 182 -18.39 -28.54 3.23
C LEU A 182 -19.64 -28.29 2.36
N SER A 183 -19.61 -27.32 1.43
CA SER A 183 -20.77 -26.93 0.62
C SER A 183 -20.61 -27.30 -0.87
N ASN A 184 -21.38 -28.32 -1.30
CA ASN A 184 -21.63 -28.77 -2.69
C ASN A 184 -20.41 -29.10 -3.59
N ASP A 185 -20.39 -30.34 -4.08
CA ASP A 185 -19.35 -30.93 -4.95
C ASP A 185 -19.12 -30.22 -6.30
N GLU A 186 -20.13 -29.54 -6.86
CA GLU A 186 -20.05 -29.04 -8.24
C GLU A 186 -19.17 -27.79 -8.43
N MET A 187 -18.85 -27.05 -7.36
CA MET A 187 -18.03 -25.82 -7.42
C MET A 187 -16.56 -26.06 -7.01
N SER A 188 -16.18 -27.29 -6.67
CA SER A 188 -14.90 -27.65 -6.04
C SER A 188 -13.65 -27.10 -6.76
N SER A 189 -13.64 -27.10 -8.10
CA SER A 189 -12.52 -26.59 -8.92
C SER A 189 -12.30 -25.08 -8.84
N PHE A 190 -13.34 -24.28 -8.54
CA PHE A 190 -13.25 -22.81 -8.47
C PHE A 190 -13.07 -22.27 -7.05
N ILE A 191 -13.24 -23.11 -6.02
CA ILE A 191 -13.12 -22.71 -4.59
C ILE A 191 -11.78 -22.01 -4.29
N PRO A 192 -10.60 -22.50 -4.73
CA PRO A 192 -9.32 -21.86 -4.42
C PRO A 192 -9.21 -20.44 -5.00
N LEU A 193 -9.72 -20.23 -6.21
CA LEU A 193 -9.68 -18.94 -6.90
C LEU A 193 -10.66 -17.94 -6.26
N ILE A 194 -11.90 -18.38 -5.98
CA ILE A 194 -12.92 -17.54 -5.34
C ILE A 194 -12.46 -17.12 -3.95
N THR A 195 -11.98 -18.07 -3.12
CA THR A 195 -11.50 -17.77 -1.77
C THR A 195 -10.29 -16.84 -1.75
N SER A 196 -9.38 -16.95 -2.71
CA SER A 196 -8.25 -16.02 -2.83
C SER A 196 -8.70 -14.62 -3.24
N THR A 197 -9.66 -14.53 -4.15
CA THR A 197 -10.17 -13.25 -4.67
C THR A 197 -10.97 -12.50 -3.60
N THR A 198 -11.88 -13.17 -2.90
CA THR A 198 -12.66 -12.56 -1.82
C THR A 198 -11.78 -12.12 -0.65
N ALA A 199 -10.78 -12.93 -0.29
CA ALA A 199 -9.81 -12.55 0.75
C ALA A 199 -8.99 -11.32 0.34
N ALA A 200 -8.53 -11.25 -0.91
CA ALA A 200 -7.78 -10.10 -1.42
C ALA A 200 -8.63 -8.82 -1.46
N LEU A 201 -9.91 -8.92 -1.82
CA LEU A 201 -10.85 -7.78 -1.78
C LEU A 201 -11.12 -7.28 -0.36
N LEU A 202 -11.33 -8.18 0.60
CA LEU A 202 -11.50 -7.80 2.00
C LEU A 202 -10.23 -7.17 2.57
N ASN A 203 -9.06 -7.71 2.23
CA ASN A 203 -7.78 -7.13 2.62
C ASN A 203 -7.62 -5.71 2.04
N LEU A 204 -7.98 -5.50 0.76
CA LEU A 204 -7.99 -4.17 0.15
C LEU A 204 -8.93 -3.22 0.91
N LEU A 205 -10.13 -3.66 1.26
CA LEU A 205 -11.07 -2.85 2.05
C LEU A 205 -10.48 -2.45 3.40
N CYS A 206 -9.85 -3.39 4.12
CA CYS A 206 -9.13 -3.10 5.36
C CYS A 206 -8.01 -2.08 5.15
N ILE A 207 -7.23 -2.22 4.07
CA ILE A 207 -6.16 -1.28 3.72
C ILE A 207 -6.72 0.14 3.54
N LEU A 208 -7.82 0.29 2.78
CA LEU A 208 -8.46 1.59 2.54
C LEU A 208 -8.98 2.23 3.84
N LEU A 209 -9.65 1.44 4.69
CA LEU A 209 -10.16 1.92 5.98
C LEU A 209 -9.03 2.36 6.91
N PHE A 210 -7.97 1.56 7.02
CA PHE A 210 -6.82 1.90 7.85
C PHE A 210 -6.06 3.11 7.33
N ASN A 211 -5.92 3.29 6.01
CA ASN A 211 -5.28 4.48 5.45
C ASN A 211 -6.00 5.76 5.91
N MET A 212 -7.34 5.78 5.92
CA MET A 212 -8.11 6.91 6.42
C MET A 212 -7.83 7.22 7.91
N VAL A 213 -7.76 6.18 8.74
CA VAL A 213 -7.45 6.32 10.18
C VAL A 213 -6.00 6.77 10.39
N TYR A 214 -5.05 6.19 9.66
CA TYR A 214 -3.63 6.49 9.79
C TYR A 214 -3.30 7.91 9.39
N THR A 215 -3.89 8.45 8.33
CA THR A 215 -3.67 9.85 7.93
C THR A 215 -4.09 10.81 9.05
N ARG A 216 -5.27 10.59 9.64
CA ARG A 216 -5.77 11.41 10.76
C ARG A 216 -4.88 11.31 11.99
N LEU A 217 -4.45 10.09 12.31
CA LEU A 217 -3.65 9.83 13.50
C LEU A 217 -2.21 10.33 13.35
N ALA A 218 -1.61 10.20 12.16
CA ALA A 218 -0.26 10.68 11.89
C ALA A 218 -0.15 12.20 11.97
N VAL A 219 -1.16 12.93 11.47
CA VAL A 219 -1.25 14.40 11.67
C VAL A 219 -1.36 14.73 13.16
N TYR A 220 -2.27 14.08 13.88
CA TYR A 220 -2.45 14.32 15.31
C TYR A 220 -1.17 14.07 16.13
N LEU A 221 -0.48 12.95 15.88
CA LEU A 221 0.77 12.60 16.56
C LEU A 221 1.90 13.57 16.23
N THR A 222 2.00 14.00 14.97
CA THR A 222 3.05 14.94 14.55
C THR A 222 2.79 16.34 15.10
N ASP A 223 1.52 16.75 15.18
CA ASP A 223 1.15 18.00 15.85
C ASP A 223 1.51 17.96 17.34
N MET A 224 1.43 16.80 18.01
CA MET A 224 1.84 16.65 19.41
C MET A 224 3.36 16.77 19.62
N GLU A 225 4.18 16.34 18.66
CA GLU A 225 5.65 16.43 18.74
C GLU A 225 6.20 17.87 18.71
N MET A 226 5.38 18.83 18.27
CA MET A 226 5.72 20.25 18.13
C MET A 226 7.04 20.49 17.36
N PRO A 227 7.13 20.07 16.09
CA PRO A 227 8.27 20.41 15.25
C PRO A 227 8.33 21.93 15.01
N ARG A 228 9.54 22.46 14.92
CA ARG A 228 9.77 23.91 14.85
C ARG A 228 9.49 24.46 13.46
N THR A 229 9.99 23.76 12.45
CA THR A 229 9.95 24.19 11.04
C THR A 229 9.03 23.29 10.22
N GLN A 230 8.69 23.73 9.00
CA GLN A 230 7.75 23.00 8.14
C GLN A 230 8.43 21.74 7.58
N THR A 231 9.71 21.82 7.23
CA THR A 231 10.51 20.66 6.82
C THR A 231 10.59 19.60 7.91
N GLU A 232 10.85 19.99 9.18
CA GLU A 232 10.84 19.01 10.29
C GLU A 232 9.46 18.34 10.48
N TYR A 233 8.37 19.10 10.28
CA TYR A 233 7.02 18.57 10.35
C TYR A 233 6.75 17.57 9.22
N ASP A 234 7.08 17.96 7.99
CA ASP A 234 6.83 17.16 6.81
C ASP A 234 7.70 15.90 6.79
N ASP A 235 8.97 15.96 7.21
CA ASP A 235 9.85 14.79 7.33
C ASP A 235 9.32 13.79 8.37
N SER A 236 8.92 14.30 9.54
CA SER A 236 8.37 13.47 10.61
C SER A 236 7.04 12.85 10.21
N LEU A 237 6.14 13.62 9.59
CA LEU A 237 4.87 13.11 9.07
C LEU A 237 5.09 12.07 7.98
N THR A 238 6.02 12.33 7.06
CA THR A 238 6.41 11.45 5.95
C THR A 238 6.84 10.09 6.46
N LEU A 239 7.76 10.06 7.43
CA LEU A 239 8.28 8.82 7.99
C LEU A 239 7.17 8.00 8.66
N LYS A 240 6.30 8.65 9.45
CA LYS A 240 5.18 7.96 10.13
C LYS A 240 4.19 7.37 9.15
N MET A 241 3.74 8.16 8.18
CA MET A 241 2.76 7.72 7.20
C MET A 241 3.32 6.64 6.29
N TYR A 242 4.56 6.78 5.85
CA TYR A 242 5.25 5.76 5.07
C TYR A 242 5.36 4.43 5.83
N LEU A 243 5.82 4.44 7.09
CA LEU A 243 5.96 3.20 7.87
C LEU A 243 4.61 2.49 8.07
N LEU A 244 3.57 3.23 8.44
CA LEU A 244 2.23 2.66 8.66
C LEU A 244 1.65 2.09 7.37
N GLN A 245 1.72 2.84 6.26
CA GLN A 245 1.20 2.39 4.98
C GLN A 245 2.03 1.25 4.38
N PHE A 246 3.36 1.28 4.55
CA PHE A 246 4.25 0.20 4.10
C PHE A 246 3.90 -1.12 4.79
N VAL A 247 3.81 -1.13 6.13
CA VAL A 247 3.44 -2.35 6.87
C VAL A 247 2.05 -2.81 6.47
N ASN A 248 1.07 -1.91 6.41
CA ASN A 248 -0.31 -2.27 6.10
C ASN A 248 -0.46 -2.85 4.68
N CYS A 249 0.16 -2.22 3.67
CA CYS A 249 0.04 -2.66 2.28
C CYS A 249 0.87 -3.93 2.00
N TYR A 250 2.09 -4.01 2.52
CA TYR A 250 3.03 -5.07 2.15
C TYR A 250 3.02 -6.28 3.08
N SER A 251 2.58 -6.18 4.34
CA SER A 251 2.60 -7.30 5.29
C SER A 251 1.87 -8.54 4.77
N SER A 252 0.68 -8.35 4.19
CA SER A 252 -0.12 -9.43 3.59
C SER A 252 0.59 -10.11 2.42
N ILE A 253 1.33 -9.33 1.60
CA ILE A 253 2.10 -9.80 0.44
C ILE A 253 3.36 -10.54 0.92
N PHE A 254 4.07 -9.99 1.91
CA PHE A 254 5.24 -10.61 2.54
C PHE A 254 4.89 -11.96 3.18
N TYR A 255 3.73 -12.05 3.83
CA TYR A 255 3.25 -13.31 4.40
C TYR A 255 3.09 -14.40 3.33
N ILE A 256 2.40 -14.11 2.23
CA ILE A 256 2.17 -15.09 1.15
C ILE A 256 3.47 -15.47 0.46
N ALA A 257 4.37 -14.52 0.24
CA ALA A 257 5.63 -14.76 -0.44
C ALA A 257 6.59 -15.64 0.38
N PHE A 258 6.72 -15.38 1.68
CA PHE A 258 7.80 -15.94 2.49
C PHE A 258 7.36 -16.92 3.59
N PHE A 259 6.17 -16.75 4.17
CA PHE A 259 5.74 -17.52 5.35
C PHE A 259 4.72 -18.61 5.01
N LYS A 260 3.86 -18.37 4.01
CA LYS A 260 2.81 -19.31 3.63
C LYS A 260 3.39 -20.64 3.10
N GLY A 261 2.86 -21.76 3.59
CA GLY A 261 3.24 -23.11 3.13
C GLY A 261 4.65 -23.58 3.54
N LYS A 262 5.45 -22.77 4.25
CA LYS A 262 6.82 -23.15 4.64
C LYS A 262 6.91 -23.95 5.94
N PHE A 263 5.96 -23.75 6.86
CA PHE A 263 6.03 -24.27 8.23
C PHE A 263 5.04 -25.39 8.55
N VAL A 264 4.33 -25.94 7.56
CA VAL A 264 3.18 -26.85 7.75
C VAL A 264 3.57 -28.23 8.32
N GLY A 265 4.77 -28.74 8.01
CA GLY A 265 5.22 -30.07 8.42
C GLY A 265 4.93 -31.14 7.35
N ARG A 266 4.57 -32.35 7.77
CA ARG A 266 4.28 -33.48 6.86
C ARG A 266 2.94 -34.14 7.21
N PRO A 267 2.25 -34.78 6.25
CA PRO A 267 1.05 -35.56 6.55
C PRO A 267 1.28 -36.53 7.71
N GLY A 268 0.41 -36.47 8.73
CA GLY A 268 0.49 -37.25 9.96
C GLY A 268 1.32 -36.62 11.10
N LYS A 269 2.08 -35.55 10.84
CA LYS A 269 2.73 -34.72 11.87
C LYS A 269 2.79 -33.27 11.41
N TYR A 270 1.65 -32.59 11.54
CA TYR A 270 1.53 -31.16 11.24
C TYR A 270 2.03 -30.30 12.39
N ASN A 271 2.60 -29.13 12.06
CA ASN A 271 2.94 -28.12 13.04
C ASN A 271 1.69 -27.29 13.35
N LEU A 272 1.16 -27.50 14.55
CA LEU A 272 -0.03 -26.79 15.03
C LEU A 272 0.39 -25.44 15.61
N PHE A 273 -0.20 -24.36 15.12
CA PHE A 273 -0.05 -23.03 15.72
C PHE A 273 -1.35 -22.69 16.46
N LEU A 274 -1.29 -22.52 17.79
CA LEU A 274 -2.47 -22.28 18.63
C LEU A 274 -3.59 -23.34 18.42
N ASN A 275 -3.22 -24.62 18.28
CA ASN A 275 -4.12 -25.75 17.99
C ASN A 275 -4.85 -25.71 16.63
N TYR A 276 -4.48 -24.82 15.72
CA TYR A 276 -4.98 -24.79 14.33
C TYR A 276 -3.88 -25.20 13.34
N GLN A 277 -4.26 -25.93 12.29
CA GLN A 277 -3.37 -26.27 11.17
C GLN A 277 -3.03 -25.00 10.37
N GLN A 278 -1.76 -24.88 9.97
CA GLN A 278 -1.30 -23.76 9.15
C GLN A 278 -1.74 -23.89 7.68
N GLU A 279 -1.81 -22.75 6.99
CA GLU A 279 -2.15 -22.70 5.55
C GLU A 279 -1.13 -23.43 4.67
N GLU A 280 -1.63 -24.39 3.89
CA GLU A 280 -0.89 -25.04 2.81
C GLU A 280 -1.00 -24.26 1.48
N CYS A 281 0.02 -24.40 0.63
CA CYS A 281 -0.04 -23.97 -0.77
C CYS A 281 -0.64 -25.08 -1.63
N GLY A 282 -1.39 -24.73 -2.67
CA GLY A 282 -1.84 -25.70 -3.68
C GLY A 282 -0.68 -26.28 -4.50
N ALA A 283 -0.94 -27.31 -5.32
CA ALA A 283 0.10 -27.99 -6.13
C ALA A 283 0.82 -27.06 -7.13
N GLY A 284 0.15 -26.02 -7.63
CA GLY A 284 0.74 -25.01 -8.51
C GLY A 284 1.57 -23.93 -7.79
N GLY A 285 1.72 -24.05 -6.46
CA GLY A 285 2.39 -23.09 -5.59
C GLY A 285 1.51 -21.92 -5.16
N CYS A 286 2.06 -21.07 -4.27
CA CYS A 286 1.42 -19.85 -3.79
C CYS A 286 1.69 -18.61 -4.66
N PHE A 287 2.46 -18.77 -5.73
CA PHE A 287 2.89 -17.67 -6.58
C PHE A 287 1.73 -17.00 -7.32
N LEU A 288 0.76 -17.78 -7.80
CA LEU A 288 -0.45 -17.23 -8.41
C LEU A 288 -1.31 -16.46 -7.40
N GLU A 289 -1.43 -16.96 -6.16
CA GLU A 289 -2.16 -16.24 -5.11
C GLU A 289 -1.50 -14.88 -4.81
N LEU A 290 -0.16 -14.86 -4.79
CA LEU A 290 0.63 -13.64 -4.62
C LEU A 290 0.39 -12.65 -5.77
N SER A 291 0.42 -13.12 -7.03
CA SER A 291 0.24 -12.24 -8.19
C SER A 291 -1.18 -11.67 -8.27
N ILE A 292 -2.21 -12.48 -7.95
CA ILE A 292 -3.61 -12.03 -7.87
C ILE A 292 -3.76 -10.98 -6.77
N GLN A 293 -3.21 -11.22 -5.59
CA GLN A 293 -3.28 -10.26 -4.49
C GLN A 293 -2.60 -8.94 -4.84
N LEU A 294 -1.43 -9.01 -5.47
CA LEU A 294 -0.69 -7.82 -5.87
C LEU A 294 -1.45 -7.03 -6.95
N ALA A 295 -2.02 -7.71 -7.94
CA ALA A 295 -2.85 -7.09 -8.96
C ALA A 295 -4.08 -6.40 -8.36
N ILE A 296 -4.80 -7.07 -7.45
CA ILE A 296 -5.99 -6.50 -6.79
C ILE A 296 -5.61 -5.29 -5.93
N ILE A 297 -4.53 -5.36 -5.14
CA ILE A 297 -4.10 -4.24 -4.29
C ILE A 297 -3.63 -3.07 -5.16
N MET A 298 -2.81 -3.33 -6.17
CA MET A 298 -2.25 -2.29 -7.04
C MET A 298 -3.36 -1.59 -7.85
N VAL A 299 -4.13 -2.35 -8.63
CA VAL A 299 -5.21 -1.80 -9.48
C VAL A 299 -6.33 -1.23 -8.61
N GLY A 300 -6.69 -1.91 -7.53
CA GLY A 300 -7.78 -1.48 -6.65
C GLY A 300 -7.46 -0.20 -5.89
N LYS A 301 -6.23 -0.05 -5.38
CA LYS A 301 -5.80 1.19 -4.70
C LYS A 301 -5.75 2.36 -5.69
N GLN A 302 -5.16 2.15 -6.87
CA GLN A 302 -5.09 3.16 -7.93
C GLN A 302 -6.48 3.60 -8.40
N ALA A 303 -7.36 2.63 -8.68
CA ALA A 303 -8.74 2.92 -9.08
C ALA A 303 -9.51 3.68 -8.00
N PHE A 304 -9.32 3.34 -6.72
CA PHE A 304 -9.92 4.07 -5.61
C PHE A 304 -9.34 5.48 -5.46
N GLY A 305 -8.02 5.65 -5.59
CA GLY A 305 -7.33 6.95 -5.58
C GLY A 305 -7.90 7.87 -6.65
N ALA A 306 -7.82 7.45 -7.92
CA ALA A 306 -8.36 8.18 -9.05
C ALA A 306 -9.87 8.49 -8.92
N LEU A 307 -10.67 7.54 -8.43
CA LEU A 307 -12.09 7.78 -8.18
C LEU A 307 -12.29 8.82 -7.07
N SER A 308 -11.53 8.75 -5.99
CA SER A 308 -11.63 9.68 -4.86
C SER A 308 -11.18 11.08 -5.25
N GLU A 309 -10.12 11.22 -6.05
CA GLU A 309 -9.61 12.50 -6.57
C GLU A 309 -10.58 13.15 -7.55
N LEU A 310 -11.27 12.37 -8.38
CA LEU A 310 -12.29 12.91 -9.28
C LEU A 310 -13.60 13.23 -8.53
N ALA A 311 -14.04 12.32 -7.65
CA ALA A 311 -15.34 12.41 -7.00
C ALA A 311 -15.37 13.46 -5.88
N LEU A 312 -14.30 13.59 -5.08
CA LEU A 312 -14.26 14.50 -3.93
C LEU A 312 -14.44 15.98 -4.32
N PRO A 313 -13.69 16.56 -5.27
CA PRO A 313 -13.85 17.97 -5.64
C PRO A 313 -15.20 18.21 -6.31
N TYR A 314 -15.70 17.28 -7.11
CA TYR A 314 -17.02 17.39 -7.74
C TYR A 314 -18.14 17.34 -6.68
N ALA A 315 -18.05 16.43 -5.71
CA ALA A 315 -18.98 16.32 -4.60
C ALA A 315 -18.96 17.56 -3.70
N MET A 316 -17.77 18.07 -3.36
CA MET A 316 -17.62 19.32 -2.59
C MET A 316 -18.21 20.51 -3.34
N ARG A 317 -17.98 20.61 -4.65
CA ARG A 317 -18.55 21.67 -5.49
C ARG A 317 -20.07 21.58 -5.60
N LEU A 318 -20.61 20.37 -5.73
CA LEU A 318 -22.05 20.16 -5.75
C LEU A 318 -22.67 20.51 -4.38
N TRP A 319 -22.00 20.13 -3.29
CA TRP A 319 -22.41 20.45 -1.93
C TRP A 319 -22.38 21.95 -1.67
N SER A 320 -21.31 22.65 -2.05
CA SER A 320 -21.20 24.10 -1.87
C SER A 320 -22.31 24.82 -2.65
N HIS A 321 -22.55 24.42 -3.91
CA HIS A 321 -23.62 24.97 -4.73
C HIS A 321 -25.02 24.70 -4.14
N LEU A 322 -25.30 23.50 -3.63
CA LEU A 322 -26.54 23.17 -2.93
C LEU A 322 -26.72 23.98 -1.65
N SER A 323 -25.63 24.20 -0.89
CA SER A 323 -25.66 24.97 0.35
C SER A 323 -25.89 26.47 0.10
N LEU A 324 -25.34 27.02 -0.98
CA LEU A 324 -25.58 28.39 -1.45
C LEU A 324 -27.05 28.59 -1.86
N ILE A 325 -27.65 27.62 -2.56
CA ILE A 325 -29.07 27.68 -2.97
C ILE A 325 -30.02 27.54 -1.77
N ARG A 326 -29.65 26.75 -0.75
CA ARG A 326 -30.42 26.60 0.49
C ARG A 326 -30.24 27.76 1.48
N GLY A 327 -29.27 28.63 1.26
CA GLY A 327 -29.02 29.81 2.08
C GLY A 327 -30.08 30.91 1.94
N THR A 328 -29.95 31.97 2.75
CA THR A 328 -30.83 33.14 2.73
C THR A 328 -30.90 33.78 1.34
N PRO A 329 -32.05 34.34 0.90
CA PRO A 329 -32.23 34.87 -0.46
C PRO A 329 -31.32 36.07 -0.82
N LYS A 330 -30.64 36.67 0.16
CA LYS A 330 -29.60 37.68 -0.07
C LYS A 330 -28.26 37.09 -0.53
N ASP A 331 -27.98 35.85 -0.16
CA ASP A 331 -26.73 35.12 -0.45
C ASP A 331 -26.88 34.14 -1.64
N ALA A 332 -28.10 33.94 -2.14
CA ALA A 332 -28.42 33.14 -3.33
C ALA A 332 -27.99 33.83 -4.65
N ARG A 333 -26.89 34.59 -4.64
CA ARG A 333 -26.27 35.18 -5.82
C ARG A 333 -25.13 34.27 -6.26
N LEU A 334 -25.07 33.92 -7.55
CA LEU A 334 -23.90 33.25 -8.07
C LEU A 334 -22.66 34.15 -7.91
N PRO A 335 -21.51 33.61 -7.47
CA PRO A 335 -20.28 34.37 -7.33
C PRO A 335 -19.88 34.99 -8.68
N LYS A 336 -19.81 36.32 -8.72
CA LYS A 336 -19.58 37.09 -9.96
C LYS A 336 -18.11 37.40 -10.13
N GLU A 337 -17.47 37.83 -9.06
CA GLU A 337 -16.07 38.25 -9.08
C GLU A 337 -15.11 37.04 -9.08
N PRO A 338 -13.92 37.15 -9.70
CA PRO A 338 -12.96 36.04 -9.75
C PRO A 338 -12.57 35.50 -8.37
N TRP A 339 -12.34 36.38 -7.40
CA TRP A 339 -11.97 35.99 -6.03
C TRP A 339 -13.12 35.28 -5.28
N GLU A 340 -14.39 35.63 -5.57
CA GLU A 340 -15.54 34.93 -5.01
C GLU A 340 -15.64 33.51 -5.57
N ARG A 341 -15.27 33.30 -6.83
CA ARG A 341 -15.22 31.96 -7.44
C ARG A 341 -14.10 31.14 -6.83
N ASP A 342 -12.92 31.72 -6.66
CA ASP A 342 -11.77 31.03 -6.06
C ASP A 342 -12.05 30.68 -4.60
N TYR A 343 -12.74 31.53 -3.85
CA TYR A 343 -13.16 31.24 -2.47
C TYR A 343 -14.11 30.04 -2.35
N THR A 344 -14.86 29.70 -3.42
CA THR A 344 -15.73 28.51 -3.43
C THR A 344 -15.01 27.21 -3.77
N LEU A 345 -13.73 27.28 -4.16
CA LEU A 345 -12.93 26.10 -4.45
C LEU A 345 -12.46 25.44 -3.15
N PRO A 346 -12.31 24.10 -3.14
CA PRO A 346 -11.76 23.41 -1.99
C PRO A 346 -10.29 23.76 -1.77
N ASP A 347 -9.90 23.97 -0.52
CA ASP A 347 -8.51 24.18 -0.13
C ASP A 347 -7.68 22.91 -0.37
N MET A 348 -6.43 23.07 -0.83
CA MET A 348 -5.47 21.98 -1.02
C MET A 348 -5.00 21.32 0.30
N GLY A 349 -5.45 21.84 1.46
CA GLY A 349 -5.07 21.38 2.78
C GLY A 349 -3.62 21.69 3.15
N THR A 350 -3.27 21.48 4.42
CA THR A 350 -1.91 21.73 4.96
C THR A 350 -0.88 20.69 4.52
N THR A 351 -1.33 19.55 3.99
CA THR A 351 -0.46 18.45 3.54
C THR A 351 -0.16 18.48 2.04
N GLY A 352 -0.70 19.45 1.28
CA GLY A 352 -0.31 19.75 -0.09
C GLY A 352 -0.12 18.51 -0.98
N LEU A 353 1.08 18.38 -1.58
CA LEU A 353 1.46 17.30 -2.50
C LEU A 353 1.92 16.01 -1.80
N PHE A 354 1.90 15.96 -0.47
CA PHE A 354 2.48 14.85 0.27
C PHE A 354 1.78 13.50 -0.03
N GLN A 355 0.44 13.50 -0.08
CA GLN A 355 -0.32 12.27 -0.36
C GLN A 355 -0.05 11.75 -1.78
N GLU A 356 0.08 12.65 -2.75
CA GLU A 356 0.42 12.33 -4.14
C GLU A 356 1.79 11.65 -4.23
N TYR A 357 2.81 12.21 -3.56
CA TYR A 357 4.13 11.60 -3.53
C TYR A 357 4.13 10.25 -2.81
N LEU A 358 3.38 10.12 -1.72
CA LEU A 358 3.27 8.87 -0.98
C LEU A 358 2.64 7.76 -1.83
N GLU A 359 1.62 8.08 -2.63
CA GLU A 359 1.06 7.14 -3.59
C GLU A 359 2.10 6.68 -4.60
N MET A 360 2.84 7.62 -5.20
CA MET A 360 3.89 7.32 -6.18
C MET A 360 5.04 6.48 -5.62
N ILE A 361 5.44 6.74 -4.37
CA ILE A 361 6.48 5.95 -3.66
C ILE A 361 5.99 4.52 -3.41
N LEU A 362 4.74 4.35 -2.98
CA LEU A 362 4.18 3.02 -2.77
C LEU A 362 4.02 2.27 -4.09
N GLN A 363 3.59 2.94 -5.17
CA GLN A 363 3.56 2.36 -6.51
C GLN A 363 4.95 1.91 -6.98
N TYR A 364 5.97 2.74 -6.76
CA TYR A 364 7.36 2.37 -7.06
C TYR A 364 7.81 1.11 -6.28
N GLY A 365 7.41 0.98 -5.01
CA GLY A 365 7.67 -0.21 -4.21
C GLY A 365 7.01 -1.47 -4.79
N PHE A 366 5.75 -1.40 -5.23
CA PHE A 366 5.07 -2.54 -5.87
C PHE A 366 5.78 -2.97 -7.17
N VAL A 367 6.25 -2.00 -7.95
CA VAL A 367 6.94 -2.22 -9.23
C VAL A 367 8.36 -2.78 -9.05
N THR A 368 9.02 -2.56 -7.91
CA THR A 368 10.43 -2.95 -7.72
C THR A 368 10.60 -4.17 -6.81
N VAL A 369 9.89 -4.23 -5.69
CA VAL A 369 10.08 -5.28 -4.66
C VAL A 369 9.51 -6.63 -5.12
N PHE A 370 8.37 -6.60 -5.82
CA PHE A 370 7.62 -7.81 -6.18
C PHE A 370 7.54 -8.04 -7.69
N VAL A 371 8.46 -7.43 -8.44
CA VAL A 371 8.50 -7.51 -9.90
C VAL A 371 8.76 -8.93 -10.42
N ALA A 372 9.43 -9.75 -9.62
CA ALA A 372 9.62 -11.17 -9.87
C ALA A 372 8.29 -11.92 -9.90
N ALA A 373 7.32 -11.53 -9.08
CA ALA A 373 6.02 -12.16 -8.97
C ALA A 373 5.04 -11.73 -10.07
N PHE A 374 5.18 -10.49 -10.55
CA PHE A 374 4.22 -9.89 -11.47
C PHE A 374 4.91 -8.98 -12.50
N PRO A 375 5.32 -9.50 -13.66
CA PRO A 375 6.07 -8.74 -14.67
C PRO A 375 5.24 -7.62 -15.34
N LEU A 376 3.93 -7.65 -15.22
CA LEU A 376 3.02 -6.63 -15.75
C LEU A 376 2.83 -5.43 -14.80
N ALA A 377 3.45 -5.42 -13.61
CA ALA A 377 3.36 -4.30 -12.67
C ALA A 377 3.74 -2.95 -13.30
N PRO A 378 4.85 -2.81 -14.06
CA PRO A 378 5.20 -1.53 -14.68
C PRO A 378 4.19 -1.07 -15.74
N LEU A 379 3.43 -1.98 -16.35
CA LEU A 379 2.39 -1.62 -17.32
C LEU A 379 1.20 -0.97 -16.62
N PHE A 380 0.71 -1.55 -15.52
CA PHE A 380 -0.37 -0.92 -14.73
C PHE A 380 0.09 0.39 -14.10
N ALA A 381 1.34 0.46 -13.62
CA ALA A 381 1.92 1.71 -13.15
C ALA A 381 2.00 2.77 -14.26
N LEU A 382 2.31 2.38 -15.49
CA LEU A 382 2.30 3.30 -16.63
C LEU A 382 0.89 3.81 -16.89
N LEU A 383 -0.10 2.92 -16.94
CA LEU A 383 -1.51 3.27 -17.20
C LEU A 383 -2.11 4.18 -16.14
N ASN A 384 -1.71 4.03 -14.87
CA ASN A 384 -2.15 4.94 -13.80
C ASN A 384 -1.53 6.35 -13.93
N ASN A 385 -0.30 6.42 -14.46
CA ASN A 385 0.45 7.67 -14.55
C ASN A 385 0.20 8.42 -15.87
N THR A 386 -0.53 7.82 -16.82
CA THR A 386 -0.96 8.41 -18.10
C THR A 386 -2.35 8.96 -17.99
#